data_AF-A0A3B0BAX1-F1
#
_entry.id   AF-A0A3B0BAX1-F1
#
_cell.length_a   1.000
_cell.length_b   1.000
_cell.length_c   1.000
_cell.angle_alpha   90.00
_cell.angle_beta   90.00
_cell.angle_gamma   90.00
#
_symmetry.space_group_name_H-M   'P 1'
#
loop_
_entity.id
_entity.type
_entity.pdbx_description
1 polymer ?
#
loop_
_entity_poly.entity_id
_entity_poly.type
_entity_poly.pdbx_seq_one_letter_code
_entity_poly.pdbx_strand_id
1 'polypeptide(L)'
;MAHGGDETEPEDDQDPEGVQRSSDDDAGADAADPENSHAGRPGEPAVSMPGFLAADLLKGFDIGQIVGTDPLEGIDYSKLFGMGSFLESFMQLVTPDYSLFKGLAPLLTGTLSRSEDFARPNVESSSYSPELRSAGDYFKRHEVVIDSFDALHVEIRNLTDKVPELPLVWRGVRSSDWGLHSNLFRRLMEQNGVEDPASAPTGPQPYPDENQMVDAETKLLRVARAEWRLDGTPALELLAKLQHFGAPTRLLDVTRNPYIGAWFAVENNEATEDDDARLFAIATRPAGLPGHDRSAEVILDETGSLHTPFWHFLKTAQERQRADWGTGSRRRVWVPPAYDPRIVAQNAAFILDGVPMMSARTGSYFKKSSGSKYWTKADLLASSSIYAKTQNPRTRPQSNRANLAPTYSFRITAKAKPEIRKYLERRFAYTTATIYPDIARLSQYLSDSFSDIVR
;
A
#
# COMPACT_ATOMS: atom_id res chain seq x y z
N MET A 1 -48.40 -56.96 -2.56
CA MET A 1 -47.32 -57.62 -3.31
C MET A 1 -46.17 -56.62 -3.34
N ALA A 2 -45.37 -56.45 -2.27
CA ALA A 2 -44.27 -57.31 -1.76
C ALA A 2 -43.13 -57.42 -2.80
N HIS A 3 -41.84 -57.13 -2.58
CA HIS A 3 -40.94 -56.78 -1.46
C HIS A 3 -39.74 -55.97 -2.09
N GLY A 4 -38.98 -55.10 -1.40
CA GLY A 4 -37.90 -55.42 -0.45
C GLY A 4 -36.82 -56.29 -1.12
N GLY A 5 -35.55 -55.92 -1.32
CA GLY A 5 -34.57 -55.28 -0.45
C GLY A 5 -33.28 -56.12 -0.54
N ASP A 6 -32.18 -55.53 -0.08
CA ASP A 6 -30.99 -56.20 0.50
C ASP A 6 -29.64 -56.14 -0.24
N GLU A 7 -28.66 -55.87 0.62
CA GLU A 7 -27.26 -55.50 0.48
C GLU A 7 -26.36 -56.71 0.16
N THR A 8 -25.09 -56.45 -0.19
CA THR A 8 -23.92 -57.18 0.36
C THR A 8 -22.62 -56.62 -0.21
N GLU A 9 -21.82 -55.99 0.66
CA GLU A 9 -20.35 -56.04 0.60
C GLU A 9 -19.87 -57.44 1.04
N PRO A 10 -18.60 -57.77 0.79
CA PRO A 10 -17.73 -57.96 1.96
C PRO A 10 -16.31 -57.37 1.82
N GLU A 11 -15.77 -57.03 2.98
CA GLU A 11 -14.39 -56.64 3.28
C GLU A 11 -13.39 -57.82 3.28
N ASP A 12 -12.12 -57.43 3.18
CA ASP A 12 -10.88 -58.00 3.74
C ASP A 12 -10.37 -59.40 3.37
N ASP A 13 -9.09 -59.45 2.94
CA ASP A 13 -8.09 -60.28 3.62
C ASP A 13 -6.64 -59.94 3.20
N GLN A 14 -5.88 -59.46 4.21
CA GLN A 14 -4.57 -59.95 4.68
C GLN A 14 -3.27 -59.76 3.86
N ASP A 15 -2.33 -59.08 4.54
CA ASP A 15 -0.85 -59.22 4.46
C ASP A 15 -0.37 -60.68 4.55
N PRO A 16 0.89 -60.96 4.17
CA PRO A 16 1.85 -61.24 5.25
C PRO A 16 3.25 -60.62 5.10
N GLU A 17 3.80 -60.30 6.28
CA GLU A 17 5.19 -60.35 6.76
C GLU A 17 6.19 -61.10 5.84
N GLY A 18 7.44 -60.69 5.63
CA GLY A 18 8.42 -60.11 6.54
C GLY A 18 9.60 -61.08 6.68
N VAL A 19 10.83 -60.68 6.29
CA VAL A 19 12.08 -61.31 6.78
C VAL A 19 13.19 -60.25 6.88
N GLN A 20 13.68 -60.08 8.11
CA GLN A 20 14.84 -59.31 8.53
C GLN A 20 16.17 -60.11 8.43
N ARG A 21 17.27 -59.38 8.72
CA ARG A 21 18.61 -59.79 9.24
C ARG A 21 19.71 -59.75 8.16
N SER A 22 20.91 -59.25 8.41
CA SER A 22 21.71 -58.82 9.59
C SER A 22 22.84 -57.91 9.04
N SER A 23 23.41 -56.88 9.70
CA SER A 23 24.23 -56.88 10.94
C SER A 23 25.43 -57.86 10.80
N ASP A 24 26.70 -57.56 11.04
CA ASP A 24 27.41 -56.50 11.78
C ASP A 24 28.91 -56.46 11.36
N ASP A 25 29.64 -55.54 12.00
CA ASP A 25 31.03 -55.66 12.51
C ASP A 25 32.23 -55.20 11.68
N ASP A 26 32.85 -54.10 12.15
CA ASP A 26 34.12 -54.03 12.93
C ASP A 26 34.90 -52.74 12.56
N ALA A 27 35.12 -51.73 13.42
CA ALA A 27 35.79 -51.63 14.73
C ALA A 27 37.29 -51.24 14.66
N GLY A 28 37.69 -50.33 15.56
CA GLY A 28 39.07 -49.99 15.93
C GLY A 28 39.53 -48.61 15.42
N ALA A 29 39.43 -47.48 16.15
CA ALA A 29 40.00 -47.10 17.47
C ALA A 29 41.54 -46.92 17.48
N ASP A 30 41.94 -45.68 17.79
CA ASP A 30 42.86 -45.27 18.88
C ASP A 30 44.11 -44.41 18.57
N ALA A 31 44.27 -43.45 19.50
CA ALA A 31 45.49 -42.87 20.07
C ALA A 31 46.12 -41.57 19.51
N ALA A 32 46.60 -40.78 20.48
CA ALA A 32 46.97 -39.37 20.48
C ALA A 32 48.50 -39.12 20.48
N ASP A 33 48.91 -37.93 19.96
CA ASP A 33 50.06 -37.02 20.25
C ASP A 33 51.50 -37.56 20.50
N PRO A 34 52.63 -36.77 20.41
CA PRO A 34 52.79 -35.31 20.20
C PRO A 34 53.97 -34.85 19.27
N GLU A 35 54.08 -33.51 19.10
CA GLU A 35 55.27 -32.65 18.83
C GLU A 35 56.31 -32.99 17.73
N ASN A 36 56.45 -32.12 16.71
CA ASN A 36 57.73 -31.44 16.40
C ASN A 36 57.58 -30.22 15.44
N SER A 37 58.57 -29.33 15.53
CA SER A 37 58.64 -27.91 15.15
C SER A 37 58.90 -27.51 13.68
N HIS A 38 58.55 -26.25 13.38
CA HIS A 38 59.16 -25.26 12.45
C HIS A 38 59.21 -25.49 10.92
N ALA A 39 58.52 -24.62 10.14
CA ALA A 39 59.12 -23.54 9.32
C ALA A 39 58.23 -23.07 8.13
N GLY A 40 57.97 -21.75 8.05
CA GLY A 40 58.18 -20.94 6.82
C GLY A 40 57.16 -20.90 5.65
N ARG A 41 56.28 -19.88 5.68
CA ARG A 41 55.90 -18.93 4.58
C ARG A 41 55.00 -19.37 3.39
N PRO A 42 54.34 -18.39 2.70
CA PRO A 42 52.92 -18.45 2.30
C PRO A 42 52.67 -18.51 0.78
N GLY A 43 51.41 -18.80 0.39
CA GLY A 43 50.94 -18.58 -0.97
C GLY A 43 49.45 -18.89 -1.17
N GLU A 44 48.61 -17.87 -1.16
CA GLU A 44 47.30 -17.85 -1.85
C GLU A 44 47.24 -16.62 -2.77
N PRO A 45 46.59 -16.72 -3.95
CA PRO A 45 46.77 -15.76 -5.03
C PRO A 45 45.89 -14.51 -4.90
N ALA A 46 46.51 -13.38 -5.19
CA ALA A 46 45.87 -12.08 -5.36
C ALA A 46 45.03 -12.02 -6.66
N VAL A 47 43.79 -11.55 -6.56
CA VAL A 47 43.02 -11.04 -7.71
C VAL A 47 43.29 -9.54 -7.83
N SER A 48 43.96 -9.15 -8.91
CA SER A 48 44.32 -7.77 -9.24
C SER A 48 43.14 -6.97 -9.78
N MET A 49 42.92 -5.76 -9.27
CA MET A 49 42.06 -4.73 -9.88
C MET A 49 42.90 -3.80 -10.78
N PRO A 50 42.42 -3.39 -11.98
CA PRO A 50 43.16 -2.47 -12.84
C PRO A 50 43.11 -1.03 -12.31
N GLY A 51 44.29 -0.50 -11.95
CA GLY A 51 44.49 0.80 -11.31
C GLY A 51 44.56 2.02 -12.23
N PHE A 52 43.60 2.22 -13.14
CA PHE A 52 43.61 3.40 -14.03
C PHE A 52 42.38 4.32 -13.99
N LEU A 53 41.38 4.06 -13.13
CA LEU A 53 40.17 4.90 -13.02
C LEU A 53 39.99 5.63 -11.68
N ALA A 54 40.82 5.34 -10.66
CA ALA A 54 40.66 5.92 -9.32
C ALA A 54 41.26 7.33 -9.17
N ALA A 55 42.29 7.67 -9.94
CA ALA A 55 43.06 8.90 -9.70
C ALA A 55 42.41 10.19 -10.26
N ASP A 56 41.58 10.10 -11.30
CA ASP A 56 40.94 11.28 -11.91
C ASP A 56 39.59 11.65 -11.27
N LEU A 57 38.99 10.77 -10.46
CA LEU A 57 37.73 11.04 -9.75
C LEU A 57 37.92 11.70 -8.37
N LEU A 58 39.14 11.71 -7.84
CA LEU A 58 39.46 12.27 -6.51
C LEU A 58 39.89 13.75 -6.53
N LYS A 59 40.03 14.37 -7.70
CA LYS A 59 40.42 15.81 -7.81
C LYS A 59 39.36 16.79 -7.30
N GLY A 60 38.16 16.32 -6.92
CA GLY A 60 37.06 17.15 -6.42
C GLY A 60 36.71 16.97 -4.94
N PHE A 61 37.39 16.08 -4.21
CA PHE A 61 37.15 15.86 -2.79
C PHE A 61 38.38 16.31 -1.98
N ASP A 62 38.26 17.43 -1.28
CA ASP A 62 39.25 17.83 -0.28
C ASP A 62 39.00 17.02 1.00
N ILE A 63 39.77 15.95 1.19
CA ILE A 63 39.64 14.99 2.31
C ILE A 63 40.26 15.59 3.60
N GLY A 64 40.67 16.86 3.60
CA GLY A 64 41.33 17.52 4.73
C GLY A 64 40.43 18.13 5.80
N GLN A 65 39.10 18.17 5.65
CA GLN A 65 38.20 18.93 6.55
C GLN A 65 37.21 18.10 7.39
N ILE A 66 37.26 16.76 7.36
CA ILE A 66 36.39 15.92 8.20
C ILE A 66 37.07 15.60 9.54
N VAL A 67 37.40 16.63 10.32
CA VAL A 67 37.61 16.48 11.77
C VAL A 67 37.00 17.70 12.47
N GLY A 68 35.78 17.52 12.98
CA GLY A 68 35.20 18.37 14.00
C GLY A 68 34.27 19.48 13.51
N THR A 69 33.08 19.13 13.02
CA THR A 69 31.78 19.80 13.24
C THR A 69 30.65 18.95 12.61
N ASP A 70 29.41 19.18 13.05
CA ASP A 70 28.16 18.44 12.78
C ASP A 70 28.05 17.75 11.39
N PRO A 71 27.75 16.42 11.29
CA PRO A 71 27.95 15.67 10.04
C PRO A 71 26.87 15.86 8.95
N LEU A 72 25.85 16.69 9.18
CA LEU A 72 24.66 16.76 8.31
C LEU A 72 24.67 17.91 7.28
N GLU A 73 25.61 18.86 7.34
CA GLU A 73 25.57 20.06 6.49
C GLU A 73 26.38 19.98 5.18
N GLY A 74 27.08 18.88 4.89
CA GLY A 74 28.00 18.83 3.74
C GLY A 74 27.71 17.78 2.65
N ILE A 75 26.79 16.84 2.88
CA ILE A 75 26.66 15.66 2.02
C ILE A 75 25.57 15.89 0.96
N ASP A 76 26.00 16.15 -0.28
CA ASP A 76 25.13 16.17 -1.45
C ASP A 76 24.79 14.73 -1.88
N TYR A 77 23.74 14.18 -1.27
CA TYR A 77 23.27 12.81 -1.51
C TYR A 77 22.89 12.55 -2.97
N SER A 78 22.59 13.58 -3.77
CA SER A 78 22.20 13.42 -5.18
C SER A 78 23.30 12.76 -6.04
N LYS A 79 24.58 12.91 -5.64
CA LYS A 79 25.75 12.37 -6.35
C LYS A 79 26.07 10.91 -6.03
N LEU A 80 25.42 10.32 -5.03
CA LEU A 80 25.64 8.95 -4.56
C LEU A 80 24.78 7.91 -5.33
N PHE A 81 23.71 8.34 -6.01
CA PHE A 81 22.68 7.44 -6.54
C PHE A 81 22.93 6.87 -7.95
N GLY A 82 24.18 6.53 -8.28
CA GLY A 82 24.57 5.99 -9.61
C GLY A 82 25.52 4.79 -9.59
N MET A 83 25.96 4.30 -8.43
CA MET A 83 27.01 3.28 -8.35
C MET A 83 26.60 2.11 -7.44
N GLY A 84 25.71 1.24 -7.91
CA GLY A 84 25.10 0.18 -7.09
C GLY A 84 26.07 -0.64 -6.22
N SER A 85 27.21 -1.08 -6.77
CA SER A 85 28.20 -1.87 -6.02
C SER A 85 29.26 -1.05 -5.28
N PHE A 86 29.61 0.13 -5.78
CA PHE A 86 30.61 1.00 -5.14
C PHE A 86 30.02 1.79 -3.96
N LEU A 87 28.71 2.03 -3.97
CA LEU A 87 27.99 2.75 -2.95
C LEU A 87 28.01 2.02 -1.60
N GLU A 88 27.85 0.70 -1.59
CA GLU A 88 27.93 -0.10 -0.35
C GLU A 88 29.31 0.01 0.29
N SER A 89 30.37 -0.09 -0.51
CA SER A 89 31.75 0.00 -0.01
C SER A 89 32.13 1.43 0.42
N PHE A 90 31.67 2.45 -0.31
CA PHE A 90 31.90 3.84 0.04
C PHE A 90 31.12 4.22 1.31
N MET A 91 29.84 3.85 1.41
CA MET A 91 28.98 4.20 2.55
C MET A 91 29.37 3.46 3.84
N GLN A 92 29.90 2.24 3.76
CA GLN A 92 30.53 1.56 4.91
C GLN A 92 31.71 2.36 5.50
N LEU A 93 32.34 3.22 4.70
CA LEU A 93 33.54 3.97 5.09
C LEU A 93 33.23 5.35 5.68
N VAL A 94 32.09 5.97 5.35
CA VAL A 94 31.81 7.39 5.66
C VAL A 94 30.56 7.66 6.50
N THR A 95 29.69 6.69 6.81
CA THR A 95 28.50 6.95 7.65
C THR A 95 28.38 6.01 8.86
N PRO A 96 28.07 6.54 10.06
CA PRO A 96 27.78 5.72 11.24
C PRO A 96 26.48 4.90 11.15
N ASP A 97 25.62 5.12 10.14
CA ASP A 97 24.27 4.56 10.07
C ASP A 97 23.98 3.79 8.77
N TYR A 98 24.83 2.79 8.51
CA TYR A 98 24.66 1.80 7.44
C TYR A 98 23.32 1.02 7.53
N SER A 99 22.69 1.00 8.70
CA SER A 99 21.44 0.29 8.97
C SER A 99 20.24 0.91 8.23
N LEU A 100 20.18 2.24 8.16
CA LEU A 100 19.10 2.99 7.51
C LEU A 100 19.07 2.75 5.99
N PHE A 101 20.25 2.70 5.36
CA PHE A 101 20.37 2.45 3.91
C PHE A 101 20.09 0.99 3.54
N LYS A 102 20.46 0.02 4.39
CA LYS A 102 20.11 -1.39 4.20
C LYS A 102 18.60 -1.61 4.23
N GLY A 103 17.88 -0.89 5.10
CA GLY A 103 16.41 -0.91 5.14
C GLY A 103 15.74 -0.25 3.93
N LEU A 104 16.39 0.74 3.30
CA LEU A 104 15.85 1.44 2.12
C LEU A 104 16.14 0.72 0.79
N ALA A 105 17.16 -0.15 0.74
CA ALA A 105 17.57 -0.84 -0.48
C ALA A 105 16.44 -1.65 -1.16
N PRO A 106 15.60 -2.44 -0.45
CA PRO A 106 14.47 -3.17 -1.06
C PRO A 106 13.44 -2.25 -1.73
N LEU A 107 13.29 -1.01 -1.25
CA LEU A 107 12.35 -0.03 -1.81
C LEU A 107 12.82 0.58 -3.13
N LEU A 108 14.12 0.53 -3.39
CA LEU A 108 14.78 1.12 -4.55
C LEU A 108 15.17 0.08 -5.60
N THR A 109 15.06 -1.22 -5.28
CA THR A 109 15.23 -2.30 -6.25
C THR A 109 13.98 -2.49 -7.10
N GLY A 110 14.15 -2.42 -8.43
CA GLY A 110 13.13 -2.79 -9.40
C GLY A 110 12.02 -1.75 -9.62
N THR A 111 12.36 -0.48 -9.87
CA THR A 111 11.40 0.58 -10.25
C THR A 111 10.49 0.15 -11.41
N LEU A 112 9.17 0.25 -11.23
CA LEU A 112 8.18 -0.10 -12.25
C LEU A 112 7.86 1.07 -13.17
N SER A 113 7.85 2.29 -12.63
CA SER A 113 7.59 3.49 -13.41
C SER A 113 8.76 3.82 -14.34
N ARG A 114 8.46 4.48 -15.47
CA ARG A 114 9.48 4.95 -16.40
C ARG A 114 9.89 6.37 -16.06
N SER A 115 11.19 6.62 -15.93
CA SER A 115 11.73 7.94 -15.59
C SER A 115 11.24 9.06 -16.52
N GLU A 116 11.10 8.79 -17.82
CA GLU A 116 10.64 9.76 -18.80
C GLU A 116 9.20 10.24 -18.57
N ASP A 117 8.34 9.40 -17.96
CA ASP A 117 6.96 9.78 -17.65
C ASP A 117 6.89 10.82 -16.53
N PHE A 118 7.98 11.00 -15.76
CA PHE A 118 8.08 11.90 -14.62
C PHE A 118 9.21 12.93 -14.74
N ALA A 119 9.88 13.01 -15.89
CA ALA A 119 10.98 13.94 -16.12
C ALA A 119 10.58 15.43 -16.03
N ARG A 120 9.29 15.74 -16.26
CA ARG A 120 8.73 17.10 -16.17
C ARG A 120 7.37 17.04 -15.45
N PRO A 121 7.38 16.99 -14.10
CA PRO A 121 6.15 16.96 -13.33
C PRO A 121 5.40 18.30 -13.48
N ASN A 122 4.08 18.23 -13.54
CA ASN A 122 3.20 19.39 -13.51
C ASN A 122 3.06 19.87 -12.05
N VAL A 123 3.83 20.88 -11.69
CA VAL A 123 3.84 21.46 -10.35
C VAL A 123 2.67 22.44 -10.16
N GLU A 124 2.23 23.10 -11.23
CA GLU A 124 1.17 24.10 -11.17
C GLU A 124 -0.19 23.52 -10.78
N SER A 125 -1.01 24.32 -10.12
CA SER A 125 -2.42 24.01 -9.87
C SER A 125 -3.22 24.13 -11.17
N SER A 126 -4.38 23.50 -11.22
CA SER A 126 -5.29 23.62 -12.36
C SER A 126 -6.71 23.87 -11.88
N SER A 127 -7.56 24.41 -12.76
CA SER A 127 -9.01 24.48 -12.50
C SER A 127 -9.67 23.13 -12.72
N TYR A 128 -10.89 22.96 -12.21
CA TYR A 128 -11.73 21.81 -12.55
C TYR A 128 -12.14 21.82 -14.02
N SER A 129 -12.30 20.62 -14.57
CA SER A 129 -13.07 20.42 -15.80
C SER A 129 -14.55 20.70 -15.54
N PRO A 130 -15.30 21.28 -16.50
CA PRO A 130 -16.76 21.46 -16.39
C PRO A 130 -17.54 20.16 -16.16
N GLU A 131 -16.95 19.01 -16.51
CA GLU A 131 -17.56 17.70 -16.34
C GLU A 131 -17.46 17.14 -14.91
N LEU A 132 -16.63 17.72 -14.03
CA LEU A 132 -16.48 17.27 -12.65
C LEU A 132 -17.40 18.09 -11.74
N ARG A 133 -18.52 17.51 -11.34
CA ARG A 133 -19.49 18.08 -10.39
C ARG A 133 -19.38 17.45 -9.00
N SER A 134 -18.84 16.24 -8.93
CA SER A 134 -18.43 15.57 -7.70
C SER A 134 -17.17 14.75 -7.95
N ALA A 135 -16.48 14.35 -6.89
CA ALA A 135 -15.37 13.40 -6.99
C ALA A 135 -15.82 12.05 -7.59
N GLY A 136 -17.11 11.69 -7.42
CA GLY A 136 -17.74 10.51 -8.02
C GLY A 136 -17.73 10.48 -9.54
N ASP A 137 -17.80 11.65 -10.21
CA ASP A 137 -17.89 11.74 -11.68
C ASP A 137 -16.69 11.11 -12.39
N TYR A 138 -15.52 11.18 -11.76
CA TYR A 138 -14.30 10.56 -12.28
C TYR A 138 -14.44 9.03 -12.46
N PHE A 139 -15.19 8.37 -11.59
CA PHE A 139 -15.35 6.91 -11.59
C PHE A 139 -16.44 6.41 -12.55
N LYS A 140 -17.40 7.27 -12.94
CA LYS A 140 -18.58 6.90 -13.74
C LYS A 140 -18.25 6.23 -15.08
N ARG A 141 -17.12 6.58 -15.70
CA ARG A 141 -16.71 6.03 -17.01
C ARG A 141 -16.67 4.50 -17.04
N HIS A 142 -16.20 3.89 -15.95
CA HIS A 142 -15.91 2.47 -15.89
C HIS A 142 -16.63 1.77 -14.74
N GLU A 143 -17.55 2.44 -14.06
CA GLU A 143 -18.26 1.85 -12.93
C GLU A 143 -19.25 0.78 -13.39
N VAL A 144 -19.48 -0.21 -12.53
CA VAL A 144 -20.56 -1.18 -12.67
C VAL A 144 -21.61 -0.89 -11.62
N VAL A 145 -22.88 -0.84 -12.02
CA VAL A 145 -24.00 -0.57 -11.11
C VAL A 145 -24.44 -1.86 -10.43
N ILE A 146 -24.65 -1.79 -9.12
CA ILE A 146 -25.08 -2.88 -8.25
C ILE A 146 -26.42 -2.50 -7.62
N ASP A 147 -27.44 -3.31 -7.87
CA ASP A 147 -28.83 -3.08 -7.44
C ASP A 147 -29.35 -4.15 -6.46
N SER A 148 -28.53 -5.14 -6.12
CA SER A 148 -28.87 -6.27 -5.23
C SER A 148 -27.61 -6.95 -4.68
N PHE A 149 -27.76 -7.80 -3.66
CA PHE A 149 -26.66 -8.63 -3.16
C PHE A 149 -26.17 -9.65 -4.21
N ASP A 150 -27.07 -10.22 -5.00
CA ASP A 150 -26.70 -11.17 -6.04
C ASP A 150 -25.85 -10.51 -7.14
N ALA A 151 -26.23 -9.29 -7.57
CA ALA A 151 -25.42 -8.51 -8.50
C ALA A 151 -24.04 -8.19 -7.92
N LEU A 152 -23.97 -7.81 -6.64
CA LEU A 152 -22.70 -7.57 -5.93
C LEU A 152 -21.80 -8.82 -5.96
N HIS A 153 -22.34 -9.97 -5.56
CA HIS A 153 -21.62 -11.24 -5.52
C HIS A 153 -21.10 -11.64 -6.90
N VAL A 154 -21.97 -11.56 -7.93
CA VAL A 154 -21.62 -11.89 -9.32
C VAL A 154 -20.49 -10.99 -9.83
N GLU A 155 -20.56 -9.69 -9.57
CA GLU A 155 -19.56 -8.73 -10.08
C GLU A 155 -18.22 -8.83 -9.33
N ILE A 156 -18.22 -9.11 -8.03
CA ILE A 156 -17.00 -9.44 -7.28
C ILE A 156 -16.33 -10.67 -7.88
N ARG A 157 -17.08 -11.78 -8.04
CA ARG A 157 -16.57 -13.03 -8.62
C ARG A 157 -16.04 -12.81 -10.03
N ASN A 158 -16.82 -12.12 -10.87
CA ASN A 158 -16.45 -11.83 -12.25
C ASN A 158 -15.18 -10.98 -12.37
N LEU A 159 -14.88 -10.13 -11.38
CA LEU A 159 -13.62 -9.39 -11.33
C LEU A 159 -12.49 -10.33 -10.89
N THR A 160 -12.64 -11.04 -9.78
CA THR A 160 -11.59 -11.92 -9.23
C THR A 160 -11.15 -12.99 -10.24
N ASP A 161 -12.10 -13.57 -10.98
CA ASP A 161 -11.81 -14.58 -12.02
C ASP A 161 -11.06 -13.99 -13.22
N LYS A 162 -11.26 -12.70 -13.52
CA LYS A 162 -10.59 -12.01 -14.62
C LYS A 162 -9.20 -11.51 -14.26
N VAL A 163 -8.93 -11.30 -12.96
CA VAL A 163 -7.65 -10.78 -12.47
C VAL A 163 -7.01 -11.68 -11.41
N PRO A 164 -6.92 -13.00 -11.63
CA PRO A 164 -6.47 -13.96 -10.61
C PRO A 164 -5.07 -13.64 -10.08
N GLU A 165 -4.25 -13.03 -10.94
CA GLU A 165 -2.89 -12.64 -10.62
C GLU A 165 -2.79 -11.32 -9.84
N LEU A 166 -3.75 -10.40 -9.98
CA LEU A 166 -3.65 -9.08 -9.36
C LEU A 166 -4.09 -9.14 -7.90
N PRO A 167 -3.21 -8.79 -6.93
CA PRO A 167 -3.64 -8.62 -5.55
C PRO A 167 -4.59 -7.43 -5.49
N LEU A 168 -5.79 -7.67 -4.97
CA LEU A 168 -6.84 -6.67 -4.78
C LEU A 168 -7.02 -6.38 -3.29
N VAL A 169 -7.13 -5.10 -2.97
CA VAL A 169 -7.64 -4.61 -1.69
C VAL A 169 -8.88 -3.77 -1.95
N TRP A 170 -9.76 -3.69 -0.97
CA TRP A 170 -11.12 -3.18 -1.14
C TRP A 170 -11.39 -2.01 -0.20
N ARG A 171 -12.17 -1.04 -0.66
CA ARG A 171 -12.64 0.07 0.18
C ARG A 171 -14.08 0.40 -0.15
N GLY A 172 -14.95 0.34 0.85
CA GLY A 172 -16.32 0.86 0.76
C GLY A 172 -16.39 2.31 1.21
N VAL A 173 -17.20 3.10 0.51
CA VAL A 173 -17.59 4.46 0.92
C VAL A 173 -19.10 4.59 0.81
N ARG A 174 -19.72 5.29 1.76
CA ARG A 174 -21.18 5.35 1.92
C ARG A 174 -21.89 6.23 0.90
N SER A 175 -21.17 7.17 0.32
CA SER A 175 -21.62 8.01 -0.79
C SER A 175 -20.70 7.82 -1.99
N SER A 176 -21.30 7.64 -3.16
CA SER A 176 -20.62 7.35 -4.43
C SER A 176 -19.99 8.60 -5.05
N ASP A 177 -20.33 9.76 -4.50
CA ASP A 177 -19.76 11.07 -4.80
C ASP A 177 -18.46 11.34 -4.03
N TRP A 178 -18.11 10.52 -3.04
CA TRP A 178 -16.86 10.66 -2.30
C TRP A 178 -15.65 10.12 -3.08
N GLY A 179 -14.54 10.83 -2.98
CA GLY A 179 -13.24 10.43 -3.52
C GLY A 179 -12.51 9.41 -2.65
N LEU A 180 -11.43 8.86 -3.21
CA LEU A 180 -10.50 7.95 -2.52
C LEU A 180 -9.39 8.77 -1.84
N HIS A 181 -9.70 9.44 -0.74
CA HIS A 181 -8.75 10.28 0.01
C HIS A 181 -8.41 9.74 1.38
N SER A 182 -7.16 9.93 1.79
CA SER A 182 -6.74 9.76 3.18
C SER A 182 -7.28 10.90 4.05
N ASN A 183 -7.35 10.68 5.36
CA ASN A 183 -7.86 11.70 6.28
C ASN A 183 -6.93 12.92 6.31
N LEU A 184 -5.61 12.73 6.30
CA LEU A 184 -4.65 13.84 6.22
C LEU A 184 -4.84 14.69 4.97
N PHE A 185 -5.02 14.06 3.80
CA PHE A 185 -5.23 14.80 2.56
C PHE A 185 -6.50 15.66 2.63
N ARG A 186 -7.60 15.12 3.17
CA ARG A 186 -8.85 15.88 3.36
C ARG A 186 -8.67 17.07 4.31
N ARG A 187 -7.96 16.89 5.43
CA ARG A 187 -7.67 18.00 6.35
C ARG A 187 -6.81 19.09 5.73
N LEU A 188 -5.84 18.72 4.90
CA LEU A 188 -5.03 19.69 4.18
C LEU A 188 -5.81 20.36 3.04
N MET A 189 -6.77 19.69 2.40
CA MET A 189 -7.69 20.34 1.46
C MET A 189 -8.51 21.43 2.15
N GLU A 190 -9.09 21.13 3.32
CA GLU A 190 -9.83 22.10 4.14
C GLU A 190 -8.93 23.29 4.51
N GLN A 191 -7.71 23.01 5.00
CA GLN A 191 -6.76 24.04 5.39
C GLN A 191 -6.28 24.92 4.23
N ASN A 192 -6.08 24.32 3.05
CA ASN A 192 -5.67 25.04 1.85
C ASN A 192 -6.82 25.83 1.22
N GLY A 193 -8.06 25.67 1.70
CA GLY A 193 -9.23 26.32 1.12
C GLY A 193 -9.61 25.75 -0.26
N VAL A 194 -9.44 24.45 -0.46
CA VAL A 194 -9.92 23.78 -1.67
C VAL A 194 -11.43 23.83 -1.72
N GLU A 195 -11.99 24.33 -2.81
CA GLU A 195 -13.43 24.44 -3.00
C GLU A 195 -14.01 23.16 -3.61
N ASP A 196 -15.22 22.78 -3.18
CA ASP A 196 -15.90 21.58 -3.68
C ASP A 196 -16.24 21.72 -5.18
N PRO A 197 -15.98 20.71 -6.03
CA PRO A 197 -16.40 20.73 -7.44
C PRO A 197 -17.89 21.05 -7.65
N ALA A 198 -18.76 20.71 -6.70
CA ALA A 198 -20.19 20.98 -6.76
C ALA A 198 -20.53 22.47 -6.74
N SER A 199 -19.67 23.33 -6.16
CA SER A 199 -19.85 24.79 -6.19
C SER A 199 -19.41 25.41 -7.53
N ALA A 200 -18.86 24.61 -8.44
CA ALA A 200 -18.30 25.04 -9.72
C ALA A 200 -17.35 26.25 -9.59
N PRO A 201 -16.32 26.16 -8.73
CA PRO A 201 -15.45 27.28 -8.43
C PRO A 201 -14.61 27.67 -9.65
N THR A 202 -14.28 28.96 -9.73
CA THR A 202 -13.49 29.50 -10.83
C THR A 202 -12.01 29.52 -10.48
N GLY A 203 -11.17 29.11 -11.41
CA GLY A 203 -9.72 29.20 -11.26
C GLY A 203 -9.07 27.96 -10.61
N PRO A 204 -7.73 28.00 -10.46
CA PRO A 204 -6.96 26.85 -10.01
C PRO A 204 -7.20 26.49 -8.55
N GLN A 205 -7.21 25.19 -8.24
CA GLN A 205 -7.52 24.70 -6.90
C GLN A 205 -6.26 24.34 -6.10
N PRO A 206 -6.13 24.76 -4.83
CA PRO A 206 -4.92 24.63 -4.03
C PRO A 206 -4.80 23.26 -3.35
N TYR A 207 -4.86 22.18 -4.13
CA TYR A 207 -4.76 20.82 -3.60
C TYR A 207 -3.43 20.56 -2.87
N PRO A 208 -3.44 19.73 -1.80
CA PRO A 208 -2.22 19.38 -1.08
C PRO A 208 -1.18 18.72 -1.99
N ASP A 209 0.07 19.13 -1.84
CA ASP A 209 1.22 18.46 -2.46
C ASP A 209 1.94 17.50 -1.49
N GLU A 210 2.93 16.77 -2.01
CA GLU A 210 3.68 15.80 -1.19
C GLU A 210 4.48 16.45 -0.06
N ASN A 211 4.97 17.67 -0.25
CA ASN A 211 5.73 18.38 0.79
C ASN A 211 4.81 18.76 1.94
N GLN A 212 3.61 19.27 1.65
CA GLN A 212 2.61 19.56 2.68
C GLN A 212 2.20 18.30 3.45
N MET A 213 2.04 17.17 2.77
CA MET A 213 1.76 15.88 3.42
C MET A 213 2.89 15.47 4.36
N VAL A 214 4.16 15.51 3.91
CA VAL A 214 5.33 15.16 4.72
C VAL A 214 5.53 16.11 5.89
N ASP A 215 5.35 17.42 5.69
CA ASP A 215 5.48 18.43 6.73
C ASP A 215 4.44 18.25 7.84
N ALA A 216 3.20 17.96 7.47
CA ALA A 216 2.14 17.68 8.43
C ALA A 216 2.44 16.41 9.23
N GLU A 217 2.87 15.33 8.57
CA GLU A 217 3.28 14.09 9.25
C GLU A 217 4.46 14.28 10.18
N THR A 218 5.47 15.05 9.75
CA THR A 218 6.64 15.38 10.57
C THR A 218 6.21 16.08 11.85
N LYS A 219 5.27 17.04 11.75
CA LYS A 219 4.72 17.74 12.92
C LYS A 219 3.91 16.80 13.82
N LEU A 220 3.06 15.94 13.25
CA LEU A 220 2.27 14.96 13.99
C LEU A 220 3.16 13.98 14.77
N LEU A 221 4.16 13.41 14.10
CA LEU A 221 5.12 12.48 14.72
C LEU A 221 5.95 13.18 15.79
N ARG A 222 6.39 14.42 15.55
CA ARG A 222 7.11 15.21 16.55
C ARG A 222 6.26 15.41 17.81
N VAL A 223 5.01 15.86 17.68
CA VAL A 223 4.10 16.05 18.82
C VAL A 223 3.91 14.72 19.57
N ALA A 224 3.59 13.64 18.86
CA ALA A 224 3.38 12.34 19.46
C ALA A 224 4.61 11.83 20.25
N ARG A 225 5.82 12.12 19.77
CA ARG A 225 7.05 11.65 20.41
C ARG A 225 7.55 12.56 21.51
N ALA A 226 7.68 13.86 21.23
CA ALA A 226 8.27 14.81 22.15
C ALA A 226 7.32 15.19 23.29
N GLU A 227 6.02 15.34 22.98
CA GLU A 227 5.04 15.82 23.96
C GLU A 227 4.28 14.65 24.61
N TRP A 228 3.95 13.62 23.82
CA TRP A 228 3.19 12.45 24.29
C TRP A 228 4.05 11.22 24.61
N ARG A 229 5.38 11.32 24.47
CA ARG A 229 6.35 10.29 24.88
C ARG A 229 6.14 8.93 24.21
N LEU A 230 5.74 8.95 22.93
CA LEU A 230 5.59 7.76 22.07
C LEU A 230 6.83 7.52 21.18
N ASP A 231 8.01 7.93 21.64
CA ASP A 231 9.28 7.88 20.90
C ASP A 231 9.77 6.45 20.61
N GLY A 232 9.40 5.47 21.44
CA GLY A 232 9.73 4.06 21.23
C GLY A 232 8.91 3.32 20.17
N THR A 233 7.89 3.94 19.55
CA THR A 233 7.06 3.30 18.52
C THR A 233 7.56 3.66 17.11
N PRO A 234 7.75 2.66 16.22
CA PRO A 234 8.05 2.90 14.81
C PRO A 234 7.04 3.83 14.13
N ALA A 235 7.47 4.61 13.14
CA ALA A 235 6.63 5.66 12.57
C ALA A 235 5.34 5.12 11.94
N LEU A 236 5.43 4.02 11.20
CA LEU A 236 4.26 3.44 10.52
C LEU A 236 3.24 2.90 11.51
N GLU A 237 3.71 2.18 12.54
CA GLU A 237 2.85 1.71 13.64
C GLU A 237 2.23 2.87 14.42
N LEU A 238 3.00 3.93 14.68
CA LEU A 238 2.49 5.12 15.36
C LEU A 238 1.41 5.83 14.54
N LEU A 239 1.61 6.03 13.23
CA LEU A 239 0.58 6.57 12.34
C LEU A 239 -0.68 5.70 12.31
N ALA A 240 -0.52 4.38 12.30
CA ALA A 240 -1.64 3.44 12.33
C ALA A 240 -2.47 3.53 13.62
N LYS A 241 -1.79 3.59 14.78
CA LYS A 241 -2.44 3.80 16.09
C LYS A 241 -3.15 5.16 16.13
N LEU A 242 -2.49 6.22 15.66
CA LEU A 242 -3.09 7.55 15.58
C LEU A 242 -4.35 7.55 14.70
N GLN A 243 -4.31 6.88 13.55
CA GLN A 243 -5.47 6.72 12.66
C GLN A 243 -6.61 5.94 13.32
N HIS A 244 -6.29 4.85 14.03
CA HIS A 244 -7.27 4.06 14.76
C HIS A 244 -8.07 4.93 15.75
N PHE A 245 -7.41 5.89 16.41
CA PHE A 245 -8.04 6.85 17.31
C PHE A 245 -8.52 8.15 16.64
N GLY A 246 -8.58 8.20 15.31
CA GLY A 246 -9.22 9.28 14.54
C GLY A 246 -8.31 10.44 14.13
N ALA A 247 -7.00 10.38 14.38
CA ALA A 247 -6.07 11.40 13.90
C ALA A 247 -5.95 11.39 12.36
N PRO A 248 -5.71 12.55 11.74
CA PRO A 248 -5.58 12.63 10.29
C PRO A 248 -4.20 12.11 9.84
N THR A 249 -4.16 10.94 9.21
CA THR A 249 -2.93 10.38 8.63
C THR A 249 -3.07 10.11 7.13
N ARG A 250 -1.94 9.87 6.43
CA ARG A 250 -1.97 9.56 5.00
C ARG A 250 -2.47 8.15 4.68
N LEU A 251 -2.58 7.29 5.69
CA LEU A 251 -2.91 5.88 5.48
C LEU A 251 -4.32 5.78 4.90
N LEU A 252 -4.45 5.05 3.78
CA LEU A 252 -5.75 4.73 3.21
C LEU A 252 -6.21 3.38 3.75
N ASP A 253 -7.25 3.37 4.58
CA ASP A 253 -7.85 2.13 5.08
C ASP A 253 -8.41 1.32 3.92
N VAL A 254 -8.04 0.05 3.88
CA VAL A 254 -8.60 -0.93 2.97
C VAL A 254 -8.81 -2.23 3.74
N THR A 255 -9.59 -3.11 3.17
CA THR A 255 -9.75 -4.47 3.65
C THR A 255 -9.34 -5.44 2.55
N ARG A 256 -8.78 -6.59 2.93
CA ARG A 256 -8.47 -7.67 1.99
C ARG A 256 -9.71 -8.52 1.68
N ASN A 257 -10.85 -8.23 2.30
CA ASN A 257 -12.11 -8.94 2.09
C ASN A 257 -13.13 -8.06 1.34
N PRO A 258 -13.58 -8.45 0.12
CA PRO A 258 -14.53 -7.65 -0.65
C PRO A 258 -15.86 -7.42 0.06
N TYR A 259 -16.35 -8.38 0.86
CA TYR A 259 -17.63 -8.27 1.53
C TYR A 259 -17.59 -7.40 2.79
N ILE A 260 -16.45 -7.34 3.47
CA ILE A 260 -16.23 -6.33 4.52
C ILE A 260 -16.19 -4.94 3.86
N GLY A 261 -15.54 -4.82 2.70
CA GLY A 261 -15.53 -3.58 1.91
C GLY A 261 -16.94 -3.16 1.50
N ALA A 262 -17.76 -4.11 1.03
CA ALA A 262 -19.15 -3.87 0.70
C ALA A 262 -19.96 -3.45 1.94
N TRP A 263 -19.73 -4.10 3.09
CA TRP A 263 -20.37 -3.72 4.35
C TRP A 263 -20.07 -2.29 4.74
N PHE A 264 -18.82 -1.82 4.64
CA PHE A 264 -18.47 -0.41 4.88
C PHE A 264 -19.20 0.56 3.93
N ALA A 265 -19.42 0.17 2.67
CA ALA A 265 -20.16 0.98 1.70
C ALA A 265 -21.64 1.09 2.08
N VAL A 266 -22.22 0.02 2.62
CA VAL A 266 -23.65 -0.02 3.00
C VAL A 266 -23.89 0.18 4.48
N GLU A 267 -22.89 0.51 5.30
CA GLU A 267 -23.06 0.71 6.75
C GLU A 267 -24.14 1.77 7.02
N ASN A 268 -25.03 1.50 7.98
CA ASN A 268 -26.15 2.39 8.28
C ASN A 268 -25.66 3.77 8.76
N ASN A 269 -26.16 4.83 8.12
CA ASN A 269 -25.87 6.20 8.51
C ASN A 269 -26.92 7.15 7.92
N GLU A 270 -27.66 7.84 8.79
CA GLU A 270 -28.79 8.69 8.39
C GLU A 270 -28.42 9.72 7.32
N ALA A 271 -27.26 10.36 7.43
CA ALA A 271 -26.83 11.41 6.51
C ALA A 271 -26.48 10.91 5.10
N THR A 272 -26.32 9.61 4.90
CA THR A 272 -25.90 9.03 3.60
C THR A 272 -26.77 7.85 3.18
N GLU A 273 -27.88 7.58 3.86
CA GLU A 273 -28.70 6.38 3.59
C GLU A 273 -29.32 6.44 2.19
N ASP A 274 -29.77 7.62 1.78
CA ASP A 274 -30.38 7.89 0.47
C ASP A 274 -29.36 8.12 -0.66
N ASP A 275 -28.06 8.17 -0.33
CA ASP A 275 -26.99 8.24 -1.31
C ASP A 275 -26.67 6.85 -1.86
N ASP A 276 -26.41 6.78 -3.16
CA ASP A 276 -25.70 5.64 -3.74
C ASP A 276 -24.35 5.49 -3.04
N ALA A 277 -23.94 4.28 -2.72
CA ALA A 277 -22.63 3.97 -2.15
C ALA A 277 -21.64 3.51 -3.23
N ARG A 278 -20.37 3.34 -2.87
CA ARG A 278 -19.34 2.86 -3.79
C ARG A 278 -18.39 1.87 -3.13
N LEU A 279 -18.11 0.79 -3.85
CA LEU A 279 -17.08 -0.18 -3.52
C LEU A 279 -15.95 -0.06 -4.54
N PHE A 280 -14.73 0.16 -4.04
CA PHE A 280 -13.51 0.13 -4.83
C PHE A 280 -12.83 -1.21 -4.70
N ALA A 281 -12.33 -1.75 -5.82
CA ALA A 281 -11.30 -2.79 -5.81
C ALA A 281 -10.01 -2.18 -6.39
N ILE A 282 -8.95 -2.18 -5.61
CA ILE A 282 -7.72 -1.45 -5.88
C ILE A 282 -6.62 -2.48 -6.07
N ALA A 283 -6.08 -2.58 -7.29
CA ALA A 283 -4.94 -3.46 -7.54
C ALA A 283 -3.67 -2.84 -6.94
N THR A 284 -2.80 -3.64 -6.36
CA THR A 284 -1.55 -3.13 -5.75
C THR A 284 -0.44 -2.89 -6.78
N ARG A 285 -0.60 -3.45 -7.97
CA ARG A 285 0.41 -3.47 -9.04
C ARG A 285 -0.21 -3.39 -10.44
N PRO A 286 0.61 -3.14 -11.48
CA PRO A 286 0.15 -3.00 -12.87
C PRO A 286 -0.27 -4.34 -13.47
N ALA A 287 -1.25 -4.30 -14.36
CA ALA A 287 -1.66 -5.47 -15.12
C ALA A 287 -0.60 -5.88 -16.16
N GLY A 288 -0.44 -7.19 -16.35
CA GLY A 288 0.44 -7.77 -17.38
C GLY A 288 1.92 -7.84 -17.01
N LEU A 289 2.31 -7.45 -15.78
CA LEU A 289 3.65 -7.72 -15.26
C LEU A 289 3.71 -9.13 -14.63
N PRO A 290 4.68 -9.98 -15.03
CA PRO A 290 4.85 -11.31 -14.45
C PRO A 290 5.27 -11.24 -12.99
N GLY A 291 4.84 -12.23 -12.19
CA GLY A 291 5.23 -12.42 -10.79
C GLY A 291 4.06 -12.35 -9.80
N HIS A 292 4.07 -13.26 -8.81
CA HIS A 292 3.23 -13.25 -7.60
C HIS A 292 3.91 -12.48 -6.47
N ASP A 293 4.57 -11.38 -6.80
CA ASP A 293 5.62 -10.87 -5.92
C ASP A 293 5.03 -10.22 -4.66
N ARG A 294 5.47 -10.73 -3.50
CA ARG A 294 5.20 -10.17 -2.17
C ARG A 294 5.82 -8.77 -2.00
N SER A 295 6.60 -8.27 -2.98
CA SER A 295 7.28 -6.97 -2.97
C SER A 295 6.40 -5.71 -2.87
N ALA A 296 5.08 -5.83 -3.02
CA ALA A 296 4.13 -4.75 -2.71
C ALA A 296 3.65 -4.78 -1.25
N GLU A 297 3.80 -5.90 -0.55
CA GLU A 297 3.52 -6.00 0.88
C GLU A 297 4.70 -5.37 1.65
N VAL A 298 4.40 -4.38 2.48
CA VAL A 298 5.37 -3.81 3.40
C VAL A 298 5.39 -4.71 4.63
N ILE A 299 6.56 -5.22 4.99
CA ILE A 299 6.79 -5.88 6.27
C ILE A 299 7.53 -4.89 7.17
N LEU A 300 7.13 -4.82 8.45
CA LEU A 300 7.65 -3.81 9.38
C LEU A 300 9.17 -3.96 9.57
N ASP A 301 9.70 -5.16 9.54
CA ASP A 301 11.12 -5.48 9.75
C ASP A 301 12.08 -4.81 8.74
N GLU A 302 11.66 -4.58 7.51
CA GLU A 302 12.52 -4.01 6.46
C GLU A 302 12.48 -2.47 6.40
N THR A 303 11.29 -1.86 6.46
CA THR A 303 11.11 -0.41 6.19
C THR A 303 10.12 0.30 7.12
N GLY A 304 9.21 -0.45 7.74
CA GLY A 304 8.19 0.10 8.63
C GLY A 304 8.65 0.33 10.07
N SER A 305 9.80 -0.26 10.45
CA SER A 305 10.43 -0.13 11.78
C SER A 305 11.17 1.18 11.97
N LEU A 306 11.34 1.98 10.90
CA LEU A 306 12.05 3.24 10.99
C LEU A 306 11.30 4.24 11.88
N HIS A 307 12.05 5.02 12.67
CA HIS A 307 11.49 6.17 13.38
C HIS A 307 11.05 7.27 12.41
N THR A 308 11.56 7.32 11.19
CA THR A 308 11.09 8.26 10.18
C THR A 308 10.59 7.47 8.98
N PRO A 309 9.35 7.69 8.49
CA PRO A 309 8.87 6.97 7.32
C PRO A 309 9.79 7.17 6.12
N PHE A 310 10.05 6.11 5.35
CA PHE A 310 11.02 6.19 4.24
C PHE A 310 10.70 7.28 3.22
N TRP A 311 9.41 7.58 3.01
CA TRP A 311 8.98 8.59 2.03
C TRP A 311 9.33 10.01 2.45
N HIS A 312 9.66 10.25 3.73
CA HIS A 312 10.15 11.55 4.19
C HIS A 312 11.51 11.88 3.59
N PHE A 313 12.28 10.88 3.15
CA PHE A 313 13.58 11.07 2.50
C PHE A 313 13.49 11.31 0.99
N LEU A 314 12.30 11.20 0.37
CA LEU A 314 12.11 11.37 -1.07
C LEU A 314 11.78 12.84 -1.39
N LYS A 315 12.81 13.68 -1.53
CA LYS A 315 12.66 15.14 -1.66
C LYS A 315 12.43 15.60 -3.09
N THR A 316 12.86 14.82 -4.07
CA THR A 316 12.79 15.17 -5.49
C THR A 316 11.84 14.25 -6.25
N ALA A 317 11.34 14.74 -7.40
CA ALA A 317 10.54 13.92 -8.32
C ALA A 317 11.30 12.67 -8.80
N GLN A 318 12.62 12.77 -8.98
CA GLN A 318 13.46 11.64 -9.41
C GLN A 318 13.57 10.57 -8.32
N GLU A 319 13.81 10.96 -7.07
CA GLU A 319 13.86 10.02 -5.93
C GLU A 319 12.50 9.34 -5.74
N ARG A 320 11.42 10.12 -5.78
CA ARG A 320 10.06 9.59 -5.73
C ARG A 320 9.79 8.61 -6.86
N GLN A 321 10.19 8.93 -8.09
CA GLN A 321 10.00 8.05 -9.24
C GLN A 321 10.80 6.76 -9.08
N ARG A 322 12.07 6.82 -8.66
CA ARG A 322 12.90 5.63 -8.38
C ARG A 322 12.28 4.70 -7.34
N ALA A 323 11.61 5.27 -6.33
CA ALA A 323 10.87 4.52 -5.31
C ALA A 323 9.41 4.19 -5.70
N ASP A 324 8.97 4.53 -6.92
CA ASP A 324 7.58 4.45 -7.38
C ASP A 324 6.56 5.24 -6.51
N TRP A 325 7.00 6.21 -5.70
CA TRP A 325 6.18 6.97 -4.75
C TRP A 325 5.33 8.08 -5.40
N GLY A 326 4.02 7.87 -5.45
CA GLY A 326 3.03 8.73 -6.11
C GLY A 326 3.07 8.60 -7.63
N THR A 327 3.67 7.52 -8.15
CA THR A 327 3.69 7.21 -9.59
C THR A 327 2.46 6.40 -10.01
N GLY A 328 1.76 5.78 -9.05
CA GLY A 328 0.65 4.86 -9.29
C GLY A 328 1.08 3.50 -9.83
N SER A 329 2.39 3.24 -9.94
CA SER A 329 2.93 1.98 -10.45
C SER A 329 3.07 0.90 -9.37
N ARG A 330 3.38 1.30 -8.13
CA ARG A 330 3.52 0.41 -6.99
C ARG A 330 2.78 0.97 -5.79
N ARG A 331 1.59 0.43 -5.51
CA ARG A 331 0.83 0.76 -4.31
C ARG A 331 1.23 -0.21 -3.22
N ARG A 332 1.94 0.29 -2.22
CA ARG A 332 2.41 -0.52 -1.10
C ARG A 332 1.22 -0.82 -0.19
N VAL A 333 1.08 -2.07 0.23
CA VAL A 333 0.06 -2.50 1.18
C VAL A 333 0.75 -2.96 2.43
N TRP A 334 0.38 -2.36 3.56
CA TRP A 334 0.87 -2.79 4.86
C TRP A 334 -0.28 -3.40 5.66
N VAL A 335 -0.09 -4.63 6.14
CA VAL A 335 -1.01 -5.28 7.07
C VAL A 335 -0.43 -5.09 8.47
N PRO A 336 -1.11 -4.32 9.34
CA PRO A 336 -0.62 -4.12 10.69
C PRO A 336 -0.59 -5.45 11.47
N PRO A 337 0.34 -5.61 12.42
CA PRO A 337 0.25 -6.69 13.40
C PRO A 337 -1.08 -6.64 14.17
N ALA A 338 -1.53 -7.79 14.66
CA ALA A 338 -2.79 -7.95 15.38
C ALA A 338 -2.74 -7.42 16.82
N TYR A 339 -2.23 -6.19 17.03
CA TYR A 339 -2.23 -5.54 18.35
C TYR A 339 -3.59 -4.93 18.71
N ASP A 340 -4.52 -4.86 17.76
CA ASP A 340 -5.88 -4.38 17.97
C ASP A 340 -6.90 -5.36 17.35
N PRO A 341 -7.96 -5.76 18.08
CA PRO A 341 -8.94 -6.72 17.57
C PRO A 341 -9.69 -6.21 16.33
N ARG A 342 -9.83 -4.89 16.15
CA ARG A 342 -10.45 -4.28 14.97
C ARG A 342 -9.66 -4.56 13.70
N ILE A 343 -8.33 -4.59 13.78
CA ILE A 343 -7.46 -4.86 12.62
C ILE A 343 -7.75 -6.26 12.07
N VAL A 344 -7.85 -7.25 12.96
CA VAL A 344 -8.14 -8.64 12.60
C VAL A 344 -9.57 -8.79 12.09
N ALA A 345 -10.54 -8.25 12.83
CA ALA A 345 -11.97 -8.32 12.49
C ALA A 345 -12.28 -7.77 11.09
N GLN A 346 -11.58 -6.71 10.69
CA GLN A 346 -11.79 -6.04 9.40
C GLN A 346 -10.99 -6.65 8.26
N ASN A 347 -10.11 -7.61 8.54
CA ASN A 347 -9.04 -8.01 7.61
C ASN A 347 -8.33 -6.76 7.05
N ALA A 348 -8.02 -5.83 7.95
CA ALA A 348 -7.60 -4.48 7.62
C ALA A 348 -6.18 -4.46 7.05
N ALA A 349 -5.97 -3.55 6.11
CA ALA A 349 -4.67 -3.19 5.61
C ALA A 349 -4.67 -1.69 5.27
N PHE A 350 -3.49 -1.14 5.03
CA PHE A 350 -3.33 0.25 4.62
C PHE A 350 -2.62 0.33 3.27
N ILE A 351 -3.14 1.15 2.36
CA ILE A 351 -2.37 1.56 1.18
C ILE A 351 -1.46 2.72 1.56
N LEU A 352 -0.19 2.60 1.17
CA LEU A 352 0.85 3.62 1.25
C LEU A 352 1.24 4.04 -0.17
N ASP A 353 1.01 5.30 -0.51
CA ASP A 353 1.49 5.91 -1.74
C ASP A 353 1.64 7.44 -1.55
N GLY A 354 2.33 8.08 -2.49
CA GLY A 354 2.48 9.53 -2.53
C GLY A 354 1.33 10.23 -3.25
N VAL A 355 1.23 11.55 -3.06
CA VAL A 355 0.33 12.42 -3.84
C VAL A 355 0.65 12.26 -5.33
N PRO A 356 -0.35 12.07 -6.23
CA PRO A 356 -0.12 11.83 -7.65
C PRO A 356 0.89 12.77 -8.31
N MET A 357 2.00 12.23 -8.80
CA MET A 357 3.00 12.97 -9.55
C MET A 357 2.56 13.06 -11.02
N MET A 358 1.87 14.14 -11.38
CA MET A 358 1.32 14.31 -12.73
C MET A 358 2.32 14.87 -13.72
N SER A 359 2.22 14.45 -14.97
CA SER A 359 2.90 15.03 -16.11
C SER A 359 1.97 15.01 -17.33
N ALA A 360 2.35 15.67 -18.42
CA ALA A 360 1.59 15.57 -19.67
C ALA A 360 1.49 14.12 -20.18
N ARG A 361 2.51 13.29 -19.92
CA ARG A 361 2.54 11.88 -20.34
C ARG A 361 1.59 11.02 -19.49
N THR A 362 1.66 11.14 -18.16
CA THR A 362 0.77 10.38 -17.27
C THR A 362 -0.68 10.84 -17.37
N GLY A 363 -0.92 12.14 -17.54
CA GLY A 363 -2.26 12.72 -17.73
C GLY A 363 -3.03 12.10 -18.90
N SER A 364 -2.33 11.69 -19.96
CA SER A 364 -2.95 11.07 -21.15
C SER A 364 -3.66 9.73 -20.89
N TYR A 365 -3.44 9.10 -19.73
CA TYR A 365 -4.12 7.86 -19.35
C TYR A 365 -5.47 8.08 -18.65
N PHE A 366 -5.78 9.31 -18.28
CA PHE A 366 -6.96 9.68 -17.49
C PHE A 366 -8.02 10.35 -18.37
N LYS A 367 -8.60 9.58 -19.29
CA LYS A 367 -9.56 10.08 -20.28
C LYS A 367 -10.95 10.31 -19.68
N LYS A 368 -11.57 11.44 -20.03
CA LYS A 368 -12.97 11.78 -19.67
C LYS A 368 -13.98 10.92 -20.42
N SER A 369 -15.18 10.75 -19.87
CA SER A 369 -16.26 9.97 -20.51
C SER A 369 -16.73 10.58 -21.84
N SER A 370 -16.69 11.92 -21.97
CA SER A 370 -17.30 12.70 -23.06
C SER A 370 -16.32 13.20 -24.14
N GLY A 371 -15.30 12.41 -24.53
CA GLY A 371 -14.50 12.72 -25.72
C GLY A 371 -13.02 12.31 -25.65
N SER A 372 -12.19 12.98 -26.46
CA SER A 372 -10.73 12.76 -26.58
C SER A 372 -9.90 13.52 -25.53
N LYS A 373 -10.54 14.26 -24.62
CA LYS A 373 -9.89 15.06 -23.59
C LYS A 373 -9.60 14.25 -22.31
N TYR A 374 -8.64 14.75 -21.53
CA TYR A 374 -8.20 14.16 -20.27
C TYR A 374 -8.70 14.96 -19.07
N TRP A 375 -8.83 14.30 -17.93
CA TRP A 375 -9.07 14.96 -16.64
C TRP A 375 -7.89 15.87 -16.29
N THR A 376 -8.18 17.04 -15.69
CA THR A 376 -7.14 17.96 -15.20
C THR A 376 -6.50 17.43 -13.91
N LYS A 377 -5.46 18.11 -13.44
CA LYS A 377 -4.81 17.76 -12.17
C LYS A 377 -5.74 17.92 -10.98
N ALA A 378 -6.47 19.03 -10.94
CA ALA A 378 -7.50 19.27 -9.94
C ALA A 378 -8.58 18.19 -9.99
N ASP A 379 -9.00 17.74 -11.17
CA ASP A 379 -10.00 16.66 -11.26
C ASP A 379 -9.50 15.34 -10.64
N LEU A 380 -8.24 14.99 -10.86
CA LEU A 380 -7.66 13.78 -10.27
C LEU A 380 -7.49 13.91 -8.76
N LEU A 381 -6.99 15.05 -8.28
CA LEU A 381 -6.78 15.29 -6.85
C LEU A 381 -8.10 15.49 -6.08
N ALA A 382 -9.14 15.98 -6.75
CA ALA A 382 -10.52 15.95 -6.25
C ALA A 382 -11.04 14.54 -6.06
N SER A 383 -10.58 13.60 -6.89
CA SER A 383 -11.12 12.25 -6.93
C SER A 383 -10.34 11.27 -6.07
N SER A 384 -9.05 11.49 -5.85
CA SER A 384 -8.22 10.63 -5.01
C SER A 384 -6.91 11.27 -4.55
N SER A 385 -6.46 10.91 -3.35
CA SER A 385 -5.13 11.27 -2.83
C SER A 385 -4.00 10.36 -3.33
N ILE A 386 -4.32 9.35 -4.15
CA ILE A 386 -3.38 8.46 -4.85
C ILE A 386 -3.82 8.31 -6.30
N TYR A 387 -2.96 7.80 -7.19
CA TYR A 387 -3.42 7.56 -8.57
C TYR A 387 -4.47 6.45 -8.59
N ALA A 388 -5.67 6.74 -9.09
CA ALA A 388 -6.76 5.78 -9.19
C ALA A 388 -7.13 5.49 -10.66
N LYS A 389 -6.26 4.83 -11.44
CA LYS A 389 -6.50 4.57 -12.87
C LYS A 389 -7.70 3.62 -13.07
N THR A 390 -8.84 4.17 -13.46
CA THR A 390 -10.06 3.36 -13.62
C THR A 390 -9.98 2.44 -14.83
N GLN A 391 -10.46 1.21 -14.66
CA GLN A 391 -10.69 0.22 -15.73
C GLN A 391 -12.05 -0.45 -15.52
N ASN A 392 -12.66 -0.94 -16.60
CA ASN A 392 -13.97 -1.59 -16.54
C ASN A 392 -13.84 -2.99 -15.88
N PRO A 393 -14.53 -3.27 -14.77
CA PRO A 393 -14.47 -4.55 -14.06
C PRO A 393 -14.85 -5.77 -14.93
N ARG A 394 -15.66 -5.55 -15.97
CA ARG A 394 -16.13 -6.60 -16.88
C ARG A 394 -15.15 -6.92 -18.00
N THR A 395 -14.10 -6.12 -18.18
CA THR A 395 -13.09 -6.30 -19.25
C THR A 395 -11.79 -6.85 -18.69
N ARG A 396 -11.00 -7.53 -19.54
CA ARG A 396 -9.67 -7.98 -19.15
C ARG A 396 -8.78 -6.78 -18.81
N PRO A 397 -7.99 -6.85 -17.73
CA PRO A 397 -7.15 -5.75 -17.31
C PRO A 397 -6.12 -5.44 -18.40
N GLN A 398 -6.05 -4.16 -18.78
CA GLN A 398 -5.12 -3.72 -19.81
C GLN A 398 -3.82 -3.26 -19.15
N SER A 399 -2.70 -3.79 -19.63
CA SER A 399 -1.39 -3.21 -19.35
C SER A 399 -1.32 -1.80 -19.98
N ASN A 400 -0.51 -0.94 -19.41
CA ASN A 400 -0.31 0.41 -19.93
C ASN A 400 1.16 0.78 -19.81
N ARG A 401 1.68 1.58 -20.75
CA ARG A 401 3.12 1.88 -20.80
C ARG A 401 3.61 2.66 -19.58
N ALA A 402 2.75 3.42 -18.93
CA ALA A 402 3.06 4.12 -17.69
C ALA A 402 3.01 3.21 -16.45
N ASN A 403 2.71 1.92 -16.63
CA ASN A 403 2.59 0.94 -15.57
C ASN A 403 1.63 1.36 -14.44
N LEU A 404 0.55 2.09 -14.73
CA LEU A 404 -0.43 2.45 -13.71
C LEU A 404 -1.23 1.23 -13.25
N ALA A 405 -1.28 0.98 -11.94
CA ALA A 405 -2.09 -0.07 -11.34
C ALA A 405 -3.60 0.23 -11.52
N PRO A 406 -4.42 -0.74 -11.95
CA PRO A 406 -5.84 -0.50 -12.15
C PRO A 406 -6.61 -0.29 -10.84
N THR A 407 -7.70 0.46 -10.93
CA THR A 407 -8.73 0.61 -9.90
C THR A 407 -10.07 0.30 -10.55
N TYR A 408 -10.87 -0.51 -9.88
CA TYR A 408 -12.22 -0.90 -10.30
C TYR A 408 -13.22 -0.25 -9.35
N SER A 409 -14.39 0.09 -9.87
CA SER A 409 -15.42 0.78 -9.10
C SER A 409 -16.78 0.17 -9.35
N PHE A 410 -17.51 -0.06 -8.26
CA PHE A 410 -18.88 -0.55 -8.25
C PHE A 410 -19.74 0.48 -7.54
N ARG A 411 -20.75 1.03 -8.23
CA ARG A 411 -21.74 1.94 -7.63
C ARG A 411 -22.91 1.11 -7.12
N ILE A 412 -23.09 1.09 -5.81
CA ILE A 412 -24.19 0.40 -5.14
C ILE A 412 -25.33 1.40 -5.02
N THR A 413 -26.47 1.09 -5.62
CA THR A 413 -27.62 2.00 -5.56
C THR A 413 -28.13 2.16 -4.12
N ALA A 414 -28.61 3.35 -3.76
CA ALA A 414 -29.16 3.62 -2.42
C ALA A 414 -30.24 2.59 -2.04
N LYS A 415 -31.12 2.26 -3.00
CA LYS A 415 -32.18 1.25 -2.86
C LYS A 415 -31.67 -0.14 -2.49
N ALA A 416 -30.47 -0.51 -2.92
CA ALA A 416 -29.88 -1.82 -2.66
C ALA A 416 -29.20 -1.91 -1.29
N LYS A 417 -28.83 -0.77 -0.67
CA LYS A 417 -28.08 -0.75 0.60
C LYS A 417 -28.75 -1.55 1.71
N PRO A 418 -30.07 -1.40 1.99
CA PRO A 418 -30.70 -2.15 3.08
C PRO A 418 -30.73 -3.66 2.85
N GLU A 419 -30.94 -4.10 1.61
CA GLU A 419 -30.93 -5.52 1.24
C GLU A 419 -29.53 -6.12 1.44
N ILE A 420 -28.51 -5.49 0.87
CA ILE A 420 -27.12 -5.94 0.94
C ILE A 420 -26.65 -5.96 2.39
N ARG A 421 -26.89 -4.89 3.15
CA ARG A 421 -26.54 -4.78 4.58
C ARG A 421 -27.15 -5.94 5.37
N LYS A 422 -28.47 -6.14 5.25
CA LYS A 422 -29.20 -7.21 5.94
C LYS A 422 -28.69 -8.60 5.58
N TYR A 423 -28.30 -8.82 4.33
CA TYR A 423 -27.72 -10.10 3.91
C TYR A 423 -26.35 -10.32 4.58
N LEU A 424 -25.47 -9.32 4.54
CA LEU A 424 -24.14 -9.38 5.15
C LEU A 424 -24.21 -9.58 6.67
N GLU A 425 -25.12 -8.88 7.35
CA GLU A 425 -25.35 -9.05 8.79
C GLU A 425 -25.86 -10.45 9.13
N ARG A 426 -26.82 -10.99 8.37
CA ARG A 426 -27.47 -12.27 8.71
C ARG A 426 -26.69 -13.51 8.28
N ARG A 427 -25.96 -13.43 7.17
CA ARG A 427 -25.28 -14.59 6.56
C ARG A 427 -23.79 -14.61 6.81
N PHE A 428 -23.17 -13.46 6.98
CA PHE A 428 -21.73 -13.32 7.24
C PHE A 428 -21.42 -12.78 8.64
N ALA A 429 -22.44 -12.48 9.44
CA ALA A 429 -22.30 -11.90 10.77
C ALA A 429 -21.54 -10.56 10.77
N TYR A 430 -21.52 -9.81 9.66
CA TYR A 430 -20.90 -8.49 9.62
C TYR A 430 -21.84 -7.47 10.24
N THR A 431 -21.66 -7.22 11.53
CA THR A 431 -22.38 -6.25 12.35
C THR A 431 -21.41 -5.19 12.87
N THR A 432 -21.93 -4.08 13.39
CA THR A 432 -21.10 -3.05 14.05
C THR A 432 -20.22 -3.66 15.14
N ALA A 433 -20.77 -4.56 15.97
CA ALA A 433 -20.04 -5.18 17.08
C ALA A 433 -18.92 -6.14 16.62
N THR A 434 -19.13 -6.88 15.53
CA THR A 434 -18.13 -7.82 15.02
C THR A 434 -17.06 -7.12 14.18
N ILE A 435 -17.42 -6.05 13.47
CA ILE A 435 -16.52 -5.29 12.60
C ILE A 435 -15.72 -4.25 13.40
N TYR A 436 -16.29 -3.71 14.48
CA TYR A 436 -15.64 -2.78 15.39
C TYR A 436 -15.73 -3.30 16.84
N PRO A 437 -14.98 -4.36 17.19
CA PRO A 437 -15.06 -5.00 18.50
C PRO A 437 -14.36 -4.22 19.62
N ASP A 438 -13.79 -3.04 19.32
CA ASP A 438 -13.03 -2.25 20.27
C ASP A 438 -13.93 -1.46 21.25
N ILE A 439 -13.42 -1.26 22.46
CA ILE A 439 -14.14 -0.54 23.54
C ILE A 439 -14.43 0.90 23.13
N ALA A 440 -13.55 1.54 22.34
CA ALA A 440 -13.77 2.92 21.92
C ALA A 440 -15.02 3.04 21.05
N ARG A 441 -15.23 2.13 20.10
CA ARG A 441 -16.45 2.09 19.30
C ARG A 441 -17.67 1.72 20.13
N LEU A 442 -17.57 0.75 21.04
CA LEU A 442 -18.68 0.40 21.93
C LEU A 442 -19.12 1.61 22.77
N SER A 443 -18.17 2.35 23.34
CA SER A 443 -18.44 3.55 24.12
C SER A 443 -19.20 4.61 23.31
N GLN A 444 -18.76 4.87 22.07
CA GLN A 444 -19.46 5.77 21.15
C GLN A 444 -20.88 5.28 20.84
N TYR A 445 -21.02 4.00 20.48
CA TYR A 445 -22.31 3.40 20.14
C TYR A 445 -23.30 3.48 21.30
N LEU A 446 -22.88 3.15 22.52
CA LEU A 446 -23.72 3.27 23.71
C LEU A 446 -24.08 4.72 24.03
N SER A 447 -23.18 5.67 23.77
CA SER A 447 -23.46 7.10 23.95
C SER A 447 -24.49 7.60 22.95
N ASP A 448 -24.34 7.23 21.67
CA ASP A 448 -25.22 7.65 20.59
C ASP A 448 -26.61 7.01 20.70
N SER A 449 -26.68 5.75 21.16
CA SER A 449 -27.91 4.95 21.22
C SER A 449 -28.49 4.79 22.63
N PHE A 450 -27.99 5.53 23.63
CA PHE A 450 -28.37 5.35 25.04
C PHE A 450 -29.89 5.37 25.26
N SER A 451 -30.57 6.34 24.66
CA SER A 451 -32.01 6.53 24.82
C SER A 451 -32.82 5.38 24.22
N ASP A 452 -32.33 4.74 23.17
CA ASP A 452 -33.02 3.63 22.49
C ASP A 452 -32.79 2.31 23.20
N ILE A 453 -31.66 2.15 23.89
CA ILE A 453 -31.29 0.91 24.61
C ILE A 453 -32.01 0.79 25.95
N VAL A 454 -32.23 1.92 26.64
CA VAL A 454 -32.76 1.94 28.02
C VAL A 454 -34.29 2.09 28.07
N ARG A 455 -34.93 2.35 26.93
CA ARG A 455 -36.39 2.32 26.77
C ARG A 455 -36.87 0.90 26.54
#